data_AF-A0A3N8JZ61-F1
#
_entry.id   AF-A0A3N8JZ61-F1
#
_cell.length_a   1.000
_cell.length_b   1.000
_cell.length_c   1.000
_cell.angle_alpha   90.00
_cell.angle_beta   90.00
_cell.angle_gamma   90.00
#
_symmetry.space_group_name_H-M   'P 1'
#
loop_
_entity.id
_entity.type
_entity.pdbx_description
1 polymer ?
#
loop_
_entity_poly.entity_id
_entity_poly.type
_entity_poly.pdbx_seq_one_letter_code
_entity_poly.pdbx_strand_id
1 'polypeptide(L)'
;MWFAGSAHTYNNDPISVQPISLNDVTLDWALQFGSVKRKFEKLITRDIYREAATDLAKKKILNRIRNQFLEKRGANLNFNTSQLENNILQFHINWQFQYIPISDWDTLENLTPTDLTGALANFNIYVAIGNVEISGEKYFRYDKTSNFYCIDTIAKVTHIYAYVKDNYSFNEEQYLGHWNKHGVIVAPGSLLSRSSTPKSSSDIDIFVKSINKPVDTRRSLFGKFNKSDVYFPIYNADYSRWREKHHRGRDLMVYSKPVYLKLEKPIEFKLGEICRLESSDTLA
;
A
#
# COMPACT_ATOMS: atom_id res chain seq x y z
N MET A 1 -9.60 -16.65 0.11
CA MET A 1 -10.26 -15.35 0.31
C MET A 1 -11.10 -14.87 -0.86
N TRP A 2 -10.59 -14.83 -2.09
CA TRP A 2 -11.29 -14.14 -3.18
C TRP A 2 -12.46 -14.92 -3.77
N PHE A 3 -12.37 -16.24 -4.00
CA PHE A 3 -13.53 -17.10 -4.36
C PHE A 3 -14.61 -17.25 -3.25
N ALA A 4 -14.31 -16.78 -2.04
CA ALA A 4 -15.14 -16.97 -0.86
C ALA A 4 -15.97 -15.70 -0.57
N GLY A 5 -17.28 -15.87 -0.56
CA GLY A 5 -18.26 -14.79 -0.31
C GLY A 5 -18.96 -14.27 -1.56
N SER A 6 -19.84 -13.31 -1.34
CA SER A 6 -20.70 -12.72 -2.37
C SER A 6 -19.89 -12.04 -3.47
N ALA A 7 -20.43 -12.07 -4.68
CA ALA A 7 -19.86 -11.36 -5.82
C ALA A 7 -19.67 -9.88 -5.50
N HIS A 8 -18.48 -9.35 -5.78
CA HIS A 8 -18.17 -7.93 -5.62
C HIS A 8 -17.06 -7.52 -6.57
N THR A 9 -17.24 -6.38 -7.23
CA THR A 9 -16.28 -5.84 -8.20
C THR A 9 -15.77 -4.50 -7.72
N TYR A 10 -14.45 -4.33 -7.74
CA TYR A 10 -13.79 -3.11 -7.34
C TYR A 10 -14.09 -2.01 -8.37
N ASN A 11 -14.39 -0.80 -7.89
CA ASN A 11 -14.75 0.34 -8.74
C ASN A 11 -13.53 1.16 -9.22
N ASN A 12 -12.31 0.63 -9.04
CA ASN A 12 -11.05 1.30 -9.35
C ASN A 12 -10.77 2.59 -8.55
N ASP A 13 -11.53 2.85 -7.48
CA ASP A 13 -11.29 3.97 -6.57
C ASP A 13 -10.54 3.52 -5.31
N PRO A 14 -9.24 3.89 -5.14
CA PRO A 14 -8.39 3.41 -4.06
C PRO A 14 -8.79 3.89 -2.67
N ILE A 15 -9.68 4.87 -2.58
CA ILE A 15 -10.19 5.42 -1.31
C ILE A 15 -11.65 5.02 -1.02
N SER A 16 -12.27 4.24 -1.91
CA SER A 16 -13.63 3.77 -1.72
C SER A 16 -13.72 2.67 -0.65
N VAL A 17 -14.91 2.52 -0.07
CA VAL A 17 -15.19 1.41 0.85
C VAL A 17 -15.28 0.11 0.06
N GLN A 18 -14.40 -0.83 0.38
CA GLN A 18 -14.27 -2.12 -0.28
C GLN A 18 -14.28 -3.24 0.77
N PRO A 19 -14.56 -4.49 0.40
CA PRO A 19 -14.21 -5.63 1.24
C PRO A 19 -12.71 -5.57 1.57
N ILE A 20 -12.37 -5.67 2.86
CA ILE A 20 -10.98 -5.57 3.33
C ILE A 20 -10.51 -6.94 3.82
N SER A 21 -9.27 -7.29 3.49
CA SER A 21 -8.54 -8.34 4.19
C SER A 21 -7.35 -7.75 4.97
N LEU A 22 -7.22 -8.14 6.24
CA LEU A 22 -6.19 -7.64 7.17
C LEU A 22 -5.19 -8.71 7.63
N ASN A 23 -5.49 -9.99 7.38
CA ASN A 23 -4.80 -11.11 8.02
C ASN A 23 -4.16 -12.07 7.02
N ASP A 24 -4.34 -11.86 5.71
CA ASP A 24 -3.84 -12.79 4.69
C ASP A 24 -2.35 -12.62 4.44
N VAL A 25 -1.85 -11.40 4.65
CA VAL A 25 -0.46 -11.02 4.41
C VAL A 25 0.04 -10.20 5.59
N THR A 26 1.26 -10.48 6.02
CA THR A 26 1.98 -9.66 7.00
C THR A 26 3.17 -8.96 6.33
N LEU A 27 3.56 -7.80 6.86
CA LEU A 27 4.77 -7.10 6.39
C LEU A 27 5.99 -8.00 6.58
N ASP A 28 6.16 -8.61 7.76
CA ASP A 28 7.30 -9.47 8.07
C ASP A 28 7.43 -10.67 7.11
N TRP A 29 6.31 -11.30 6.74
CA TRP A 29 6.31 -12.35 5.73
C TRP A 29 6.72 -11.81 4.36
N ALA A 30 6.14 -10.69 3.91
CA ALA A 30 6.47 -10.10 2.61
C ALA A 30 7.95 -9.71 2.49
N LEU A 31 8.59 -9.31 3.61
CA LEU A 31 10.00 -8.96 3.64
C LEU A 31 10.95 -10.16 3.49
N GLN A 32 10.46 -11.41 3.56
CA GLN A 32 11.31 -12.61 3.43
C GLN A 32 11.69 -12.93 1.98
N PHE A 33 11.02 -12.32 1.01
CA PHE A 33 11.13 -12.68 -0.40
C PHE A 33 11.98 -11.71 -1.21
N GLY A 34 12.76 -12.28 -2.13
CA GLY A 34 13.48 -11.55 -3.18
C GLY A 34 14.24 -10.33 -2.67
N SER A 35 13.96 -9.16 -3.26
CA SER A 35 14.58 -7.88 -2.88
C SER A 35 13.65 -6.94 -2.11
N VAL A 36 12.51 -7.44 -1.63
CA VAL A 36 11.49 -6.65 -0.93
C VAL A 36 12.06 -6.00 0.33
N LYS A 37 12.83 -6.75 1.14
CA LYS A 37 13.51 -6.21 2.32
C LYS A 37 14.40 -5.02 2.00
N ARG A 38 15.26 -5.14 1.00
CA ARG A 38 16.16 -4.07 0.56
C ARG A 38 15.38 -2.82 0.11
N LYS A 39 14.26 -3.00 -0.60
CA LYS A 39 13.38 -1.89 -0.99
C LYS A 39 12.73 -1.22 0.22
N PHE A 40 12.25 -2.01 1.18
CA PHE A 40 11.68 -1.51 2.41
C PHE A 40 12.70 -0.73 3.26
N GLU A 41 13.92 -1.25 3.40
CA GLU A 41 15.02 -0.56 4.10
C GLU A 41 15.34 0.78 3.45
N LYS A 42 15.44 0.84 2.11
CA LYS A 42 15.61 2.09 1.37
C LYS A 42 14.44 3.07 1.62
N LEU A 43 13.21 2.56 1.68
CA LEU A 43 12.03 3.36 1.94
C LEU A 43 12.15 4.08 3.29
N ILE A 44 12.42 3.34 4.38
CA ILE A 44 12.44 3.88 5.74
C ILE A 44 13.72 4.64 6.10
N THR A 45 14.85 4.38 5.43
CA THR A 45 16.12 5.06 5.73
C THR A 45 16.37 6.29 4.87
N ARG A 46 15.73 6.37 3.69
CA ARG A 46 16.02 7.42 2.71
C ARG A 46 14.77 8.06 2.13
N ASP A 47 13.83 7.27 1.63
CA ASP A 47 12.77 7.83 0.79
C ASP A 47 11.72 8.61 1.60
N ILE A 48 11.55 8.33 2.89
CA ILE A 48 10.71 9.14 3.80
C ILE A 48 11.28 10.53 4.10
N TYR A 49 12.57 10.78 3.84
CA TYR A 49 13.24 12.07 4.08
C TYR A 49 13.31 12.94 2.82
N ARG A 50 12.74 12.49 1.69
CA ARG A 50 12.66 13.30 0.48
C ARG A 50 11.69 14.46 0.68
N GLU A 51 11.99 15.59 0.05
CA GLU A 51 11.20 16.84 0.16
C GLU A 51 9.70 16.62 -0.05
N ALA A 52 9.30 15.91 -1.11
CA ALA A 52 7.89 15.62 -1.37
C ALA A 52 7.20 14.81 -0.24
N ALA A 53 7.92 13.87 0.38
CA ALA A 53 7.39 13.08 1.49
C ALA A 53 7.27 13.93 2.76
N THR A 54 8.30 14.73 3.04
CA THR A 54 8.31 15.64 4.20
C THR A 54 7.26 16.73 4.09
N ASP A 55 7.01 17.25 2.89
CA ASP A 55 5.97 18.26 2.64
C ASP A 55 4.56 17.70 2.83
N LEU A 56 4.33 16.47 2.34
CA LEU A 56 3.04 15.80 2.54
C LEU A 56 2.81 15.49 4.03
N ALA A 57 3.83 15.01 4.74
CA ALA A 57 3.77 14.80 6.19
C ALA A 57 3.49 16.11 6.92
N LYS A 58 4.22 17.19 6.58
CA LYS A 58 4.03 18.54 7.13
C LYS A 58 2.60 19.04 6.94
N LYS A 59 2.04 18.91 5.75
CA LYS A 59 0.65 19.31 5.44
C LYS A 59 -0.36 18.57 6.33
N LYS A 60 -0.21 17.26 6.48
CA LYS A 60 -1.11 16.42 7.29
C LYS A 60 -1.02 16.77 8.79
N ILE A 61 0.18 16.93 9.32
CA ILE A 61 0.42 17.33 10.71
C ILE A 61 -0.12 18.74 10.98
N LEU A 62 0.14 19.69 10.09
CA LEU A 62 -0.33 21.07 10.24
C LEU A 62 -1.86 21.15 10.29
N ASN A 63 -2.56 20.39 9.44
CA ASN A 63 -4.02 20.30 9.46
C ASN A 63 -4.53 19.81 10.83
N ARG A 64 -3.91 18.76 11.38
CA ARG A 64 -4.28 18.23 12.70
C ARG A 64 -4.05 19.22 13.83
N ILE A 65 -2.92 19.92 13.82
CA ILE A 65 -2.54 20.89 14.85
C ILE A 65 -3.45 22.10 14.79
N ARG A 66 -3.76 22.62 13.60
CA ARG A 66 -4.73 23.71 13.46
C ARG A 66 -6.07 23.35 14.08
N ASN A 67 -6.61 22.17 13.79
CA ASN A 67 -7.88 21.73 14.40
C ASN A 67 -7.76 21.59 15.93
N GLN A 68 -6.64 21.07 16.45
CA GLN A 68 -6.44 20.93 17.90
C GLN A 68 -6.29 22.27 18.63
N PHE A 69 -5.53 23.18 18.05
CA PHE A 69 -5.14 24.44 18.66
C PHE A 69 -6.23 25.51 18.54
N LEU A 70 -6.84 25.61 17.35
CA LEU A 70 -7.87 26.59 17.03
C LEU A 70 -9.24 26.16 17.56
N GLU A 71 -9.67 24.94 17.24
CA GLU A 71 -11.05 24.49 17.53
C GLU A 71 -11.16 23.91 18.95
N LYS A 72 -10.26 22.97 19.30
CA LYS A 72 -10.34 22.24 20.57
C LYS A 72 -9.62 22.93 21.73
N ARG A 73 -8.94 24.04 21.45
CA ARG A 73 -8.10 24.82 22.35
C ARG A 73 -7.09 24.01 23.19
N GLY A 74 -6.65 22.84 22.73
CA GLY A 74 -5.81 21.92 23.51
C GLY A 74 -4.40 22.46 23.83
N ALA A 75 -3.92 22.21 25.05
CA ALA A 75 -2.61 22.66 25.52
C ALA A 75 -1.45 21.75 25.10
N ASN A 76 -1.73 20.44 24.97
CA ASN A 76 -0.80 19.43 24.45
C ASN A 76 -1.09 19.21 22.96
N LEU A 77 -0.09 19.38 22.10
CA LEU A 77 -0.19 19.22 20.65
C LEU A 77 0.49 17.94 20.16
N ASN A 78 1.13 17.18 21.05
CA ASN A 78 1.70 15.87 20.73
C ASN A 78 0.57 14.88 20.45
N PHE A 79 0.80 13.95 19.52
CA PHE A 79 -0.19 12.91 19.22
C PHE A 79 0.45 11.64 18.67
N ASN A 80 -0.25 10.53 18.89
CA ASN A 80 -0.01 9.26 18.23
C ASN A 80 -1.22 8.91 17.37
N THR A 81 -0.98 8.54 16.11
CA THR A 81 -2.05 8.27 15.15
C THR A 81 -2.86 6.99 15.43
N SER A 82 -2.31 6.00 16.16
CA SER A 82 -3.10 4.80 16.52
C SER A 82 -4.22 5.08 17.51
N GLN A 83 -4.08 6.12 18.33
CA GLN A 83 -5.14 6.55 19.24
C GLN A 83 -6.26 7.31 18.51
N LEU A 84 -6.02 7.67 17.25
CA LEU A 84 -6.91 8.52 16.48
C LEU A 84 -7.78 7.71 15.52
N GLU A 85 -7.27 6.65 14.91
CA GLU A 85 -8.03 5.90 13.90
C GLU A 85 -7.88 4.39 13.97
N ASN A 86 -8.99 3.71 14.25
CA ASN A 86 -9.10 2.24 14.22
C ASN A 86 -9.48 1.69 12.84
N ASN A 87 -9.98 2.55 11.94
CA ASN A 87 -10.33 2.16 10.58
C ASN A 87 -9.11 2.29 9.66
N ILE A 88 -8.62 1.16 9.12
CA ILE A 88 -7.40 1.13 8.30
C ILE A 88 -7.49 1.98 7.02
N LEU A 89 -8.67 2.10 6.41
CA LEU A 89 -8.87 2.92 5.22
C LEU A 89 -8.73 4.41 5.56
N GLN A 90 -9.40 4.86 6.62
CA GLN A 90 -9.28 6.24 7.10
C GLN A 90 -7.86 6.55 7.58
N PHE A 91 -7.24 5.60 8.27
CA PHE A 91 -5.84 5.71 8.67
C PHE A 91 -4.91 5.90 7.46
N HIS A 92 -5.09 5.10 6.41
CA HIS A 92 -4.35 5.23 5.15
C HIS A 92 -4.56 6.61 4.52
N ILE A 93 -5.81 7.03 4.31
CA ILE A 93 -6.15 8.32 3.70
C ILE A 93 -5.55 9.49 4.49
N ASN A 94 -5.68 9.46 5.81
CA ASN A 94 -5.33 10.59 6.66
C ASN A 94 -3.82 10.68 6.93
N TRP A 95 -3.13 9.54 7.10
CA TRP A 95 -1.78 9.54 7.66
C TRP A 95 -0.68 8.98 6.76
N GLN A 96 -1.03 8.26 5.68
CA GLN A 96 -0.03 7.85 4.69
C GLN A 96 0.64 9.08 4.06
N PHE A 97 1.97 9.02 3.90
CA PHE A 97 2.74 10.11 3.29
C PHE A 97 3.87 9.65 2.36
N GLN A 98 4.25 8.38 2.40
CA GLN A 98 5.23 7.81 1.46
C GLN A 98 4.90 6.34 1.16
N TYR A 99 5.36 5.83 0.02
CA TYR A 99 5.29 4.42 -0.33
C TYR A 99 6.41 4.01 -1.28
N ILE A 100 6.59 2.70 -1.45
CA ILE A 100 7.42 2.13 -2.51
C ILE A 100 6.65 1.03 -3.25
N PRO A 101 6.65 1.05 -4.60
CA PRO A 101 6.10 -0.04 -5.38
C PRO A 101 7.02 -1.26 -5.38
N ILE A 102 6.41 -2.41 -5.14
CA ILE A 102 6.98 -3.74 -5.27
C ILE A 102 6.40 -4.37 -6.52
N SER A 103 7.27 -4.66 -7.48
CA SER A 103 6.91 -5.33 -8.72
C SER A 103 7.12 -6.84 -8.60
N ASP A 104 6.53 -7.61 -9.50
CA ASP A 104 6.76 -9.06 -9.62
C ASP A 104 8.25 -9.41 -9.56
N TRP A 105 9.11 -8.64 -10.27
CA TRP A 105 10.57 -8.84 -10.29
C TRP A 105 11.23 -8.72 -8.93
N ASP A 106 10.70 -7.88 -8.05
CA ASP A 106 11.25 -7.71 -6.71
C ASP A 106 10.93 -8.90 -5.80
N THR A 107 9.93 -9.70 -6.16
CA THR A 107 9.46 -10.86 -5.39
C THR A 107 10.05 -12.19 -5.86
N LEU A 108 10.74 -12.22 -7.00
CA LEU A 108 11.33 -13.45 -7.55
C LEU A 108 12.55 -13.91 -6.74
N GLU A 109 12.76 -15.22 -6.72
CA GLU A 109 13.97 -15.86 -6.21
C GLU A 109 14.58 -16.71 -7.32
N ASN A 110 15.84 -16.46 -7.67
CA ASN A 110 16.51 -17.14 -8.79
C ASN A 110 15.67 -17.12 -10.09
N LEU A 111 15.06 -15.97 -10.41
CA LEU A 111 14.15 -15.76 -11.55
C LEU A 111 12.87 -16.63 -11.52
N THR A 112 12.55 -17.23 -10.38
CA THR A 112 11.36 -18.07 -10.19
C THR A 112 10.32 -17.31 -9.35
N PRO A 113 9.03 -17.34 -9.74
CA PRO A 113 7.95 -16.83 -8.90
C PRO A 113 7.95 -17.45 -7.50
N THR A 114 7.72 -16.62 -6.50
CA THR A 114 7.58 -17.05 -5.10
C THR A 114 6.10 -17.06 -4.70
N ASP A 115 5.83 -17.55 -3.49
CA ASP A 115 4.49 -17.45 -2.90
C ASP A 115 4.00 -16.00 -2.84
N LEU A 116 4.89 -15.03 -2.59
CA LEU A 116 4.55 -13.61 -2.62
C LEU A 116 4.16 -13.13 -4.03
N THR A 117 4.88 -13.59 -5.07
CA THR A 117 4.51 -13.32 -6.47
C THR A 117 3.10 -13.82 -6.78
N GLY A 118 2.77 -15.03 -6.35
CA GLY A 118 1.44 -15.62 -6.54
C GLY A 118 0.35 -14.97 -5.70
N ALA A 119 0.68 -14.50 -4.50
CA ALA A 119 -0.28 -13.92 -3.57
C ALA A 119 -0.68 -12.49 -3.92
N LEU A 120 0.28 -11.63 -4.27
CA LEU A 120 0.04 -10.19 -4.46
C LEU A 120 0.50 -9.65 -5.82
N ALA A 121 1.36 -10.37 -6.54
CA ALA A 121 1.98 -9.86 -7.75
C ALA A 121 2.63 -8.47 -7.54
N ASN A 122 2.02 -7.42 -8.09
CA ASN A 122 2.43 -6.03 -7.87
C ASN A 122 1.68 -5.44 -6.68
N PHE A 123 2.40 -4.94 -5.69
CA PHE A 123 1.81 -4.30 -4.51
C PHE A 123 2.66 -3.12 -4.04
N ASN A 124 2.23 -2.44 -2.99
CA ASN A 124 2.97 -1.34 -2.41
C ASN A 124 3.23 -1.56 -0.92
N ILE A 125 4.39 -1.10 -0.45
CA ILE A 125 4.64 -0.91 0.98
C ILE A 125 4.50 0.57 1.28
N TYR A 126 3.61 0.91 2.20
CA TYR A 126 3.28 2.27 2.59
C TYR A 126 3.89 2.63 3.94
N VAL A 127 4.15 3.93 4.12
CA VAL A 127 4.50 4.55 5.39
C VAL A 127 3.47 5.60 5.75
N ALA A 128 3.02 5.55 7.00
CA ALA A 128 2.15 6.54 7.62
C ALA A 128 2.78 7.17 8.86
N ILE A 129 2.36 8.39 9.20
CA ILE A 129 2.79 9.10 10.41
C ILE A 129 2.39 8.27 11.65
N GLY A 130 3.32 8.08 12.59
CA GLY A 130 3.08 7.36 13.84
C GLY A 130 2.94 8.31 15.03
N ASN A 131 4.07 8.64 15.65
CA ASN A 131 4.12 9.56 16.78
C ASN A 131 4.76 10.88 16.39
N VAL A 132 4.13 11.97 16.82
CA VAL A 132 4.56 13.34 16.55
C VAL A 132 4.72 14.10 17.85
N GLU A 133 5.91 14.66 18.03
CA GLU A 133 6.26 15.57 19.11
C GLU A 133 6.26 17.00 18.57
N ILE A 134 5.50 17.87 19.22
CA ILE A 134 5.37 19.28 18.89
C ILE A 134 6.02 20.08 20.00
N SER A 135 7.03 20.84 19.63
CA SER A 135 7.70 21.82 20.47
C SER A 135 7.53 23.20 19.87
N GLY A 136 7.47 24.23 20.70
CA GLY A 136 7.37 25.60 20.21
C GLY A 136 7.29 26.61 21.34
N GLU A 137 7.75 27.82 21.05
CA GLU A 137 7.64 28.95 21.96
C GLU A 137 6.22 29.50 21.91
N LYS A 138 5.62 29.68 23.08
CA LYS A 138 4.26 30.21 23.26
C LYS A 138 4.37 31.67 23.67
N TYR A 139 3.62 32.54 23.03
CA TYR A 139 3.62 33.96 23.33
C TYR A 139 2.28 34.61 23.01
N PHE A 140 2.05 35.76 23.65
CA PHE A 140 0.93 36.63 23.32
C PHE A 140 1.40 37.69 22.33
N ARG A 141 0.65 37.86 21.25
CA ARG A 141 0.80 38.99 20.33
C ARG A 141 -0.34 39.96 20.55
N TYR A 142 0.00 41.19 20.91
CA TYR A 142 -0.95 42.26 21.17
C TYR A 142 -1.03 43.15 19.93
N ASP A 143 -2.13 43.05 19.19
CA ASP A 143 -2.45 43.95 18.09
C ASP A 143 -3.43 45.03 18.59
N LYS A 144 -3.49 46.17 17.89
CA LYS A 144 -4.30 47.34 18.32
C LYS A 144 -5.78 47.04 18.60
N THR A 145 -6.31 45.96 18.01
CA THR A 145 -7.72 45.58 18.06
C THR A 145 -7.98 44.20 18.66
N SER A 146 -6.94 43.39 18.89
CA SER A 146 -7.10 41.99 19.31
C SER A 146 -5.83 41.42 19.93
N ASN A 147 -6.01 40.52 20.90
CA ASN A 147 -4.91 39.74 21.46
C ASN A 147 -4.93 38.32 20.89
N PHE A 148 -3.76 37.84 20.52
CA PHE A 148 -3.56 36.51 19.97
C PHE A 148 -2.65 35.70 20.88
N TYR A 149 -3.05 34.46 21.14
CA TYR A 149 -2.17 33.44 21.70
C TYR A 149 -1.56 32.64 20.55
N CYS A 150 -0.25 32.74 20.39
CA CYS A 150 0.51 32.18 19.29
C CYS A 150 1.50 31.13 19.78
N ILE A 151 1.85 30.21 18.87
CA ILE A 151 2.90 29.23 19.06
C ILE A 151 3.72 29.10 17.77
N ASP A 152 5.04 29.30 17.84
CA ASP A 152 5.96 29.00 16.72
C ASP A 152 6.42 27.55 16.83
N THR A 153 5.93 26.70 15.92
CA THR A 153 5.97 25.25 16.10
C THR A 153 7.01 24.54 15.23
N ILE A 154 7.67 23.57 15.85
CA ILE A 154 8.52 22.57 15.22
C ILE A 154 7.86 21.21 15.47
N ALA A 155 7.70 20.43 14.41
CA ALA A 155 7.21 19.07 14.50
C ALA A 155 8.36 18.08 14.29
N LYS A 156 8.37 17.03 15.13
CA LYS A 156 9.26 15.89 15.03
C LYS A 156 8.44 14.61 14.94
N VAL A 157 8.49 13.96 13.78
CA VAL A 157 7.95 12.60 13.64
C VAL A 157 9.00 11.63 14.17
N THR A 158 8.73 11.01 15.31
CA THR A 158 9.67 10.08 15.96
C THR A 158 9.39 8.62 15.65
N HIS A 159 8.15 8.31 15.27
CA HIS A 159 7.74 6.98 14.88
C HIS A 159 6.85 7.02 13.65
N ILE A 160 6.88 5.94 12.88
CA ILE A 160 6.06 5.71 11.70
C ILE A 160 5.32 4.38 11.80
N TYR A 161 4.32 4.19 10.96
CA TYR A 161 3.74 2.89 10.69
C TYR A 161 4.11 2.43 9.28
N ALA A 162 4.48 1.17 9.12
CA ALA A 162 4.70 0.53 7.83
C ALA A 162 3.72 -0.62 7.60
N TYR A 163 3.21 -0.77 6.36
CA TYR A 163 2.29 -1.85 6.00
C TYR A 163 2.27 -2.11 4.49
N VAL A 164 1.92 -3.34 4.13
CA VAL A 164 1.57 -3.74 2.77
C VAL A 164 0.15 -3.30 2.46
N LYS A 165 -0.09 -2.81 1.24
CA LYS A 165 -1.44 -2.69 0.67
C LYS A 165 -1.43 -3.07 -0.80
N ASP A 166 -2.48 -3.78 -1.20
CA ASP A 166 -2.75 -4.16 -2.57
C ASP A 166 -4.23 -3.99 -2.92
N ASN A 167 -4.48 -3.54 -4.16
CA ASN A 167 -5.81 -3.42 -4.75
C ASN A 167 -6.11 -4.71 -5.53
N TYR A 168 -6.42 -5.78 -4.81
CA TYR A 168 -6.60 -7.11 -5.41
C TYR A 168 -7.89 -7.18 -6.24
N SER A 169 -7.77 -6.98 -7.55
CA SER A 169 -8.90 -6.86 -8.48
C SER A 169 -8.65 -7.60 -9.79
N PHE A 170 -9.75 -7.95 -10.46
CA PHE A 170 -9.74 -8.72 -11.71
C PHE A 170 -10.35 -7.93 -12.88
N ASN A 171 -10.22 -6.60 -12.84
CA ASN A 171 -10.88 -5.70 -13.79
C ASN A 171 -10.13 -5.56 -15.12
N GLU A 172 -8.82 -5.82 -15.14
CA GLU A 172 -7.98 -5.64 -16.32
C GLU A 172 -7.83 -6.93 -17.14
N GLU A 173 -7.31 -6.82 -18.37
CA GLU A 173 -6.93 -7.97 -19.18
C GLU A 173 -5.60 -8.57 -18.67
N GLN A 174 -5.71 -9.51 -17.74
CA GLN A 174 -4.54 -10.15 -17.13
C GLN A 174 -4.60 -11.67 -17.27
N TYR A 175 -3.45 -12.24 -17.63
CA TYR A 175 -3.18 -13.68 -17.57
C TYR A 175 -2.84 -14.10 -16.13
N LEU A 176 -3.47 -15.16 -15.65
CA LEU A 176 -3.39 -15.67 -14.27
C LEU A 176 -2.60 -16.98 -14.14
N GLY A 177 -1.97 -17.45 -15.22
CA GLY A 177 -1.32 -18.75 -15.27
C GLY A 177 -2.08 -19.76 -16.11
N HIS A 178 -1.50 -20.95 -16.28
CA HIS A 178 -2.22 -22.13 -16.73
C HIS A 178 -2.61 -22.99 -15.54
N TRP A 179 -3.89 -23.36 -15.46
CA TRP A 179 -4.46 -24.03 -14.31
C TRP A 179 -4.97 -25.41 -14.71
N ASN A 180 -4.95 -26.33 -13.76
CA ASN A 180 -5.73 -27.56 -13.81
C ASN A 180 -6.14 -27.99 -12.40
N LYS A 181 -6.70 -29.19 -12.26
CA LYS A 181 -7.16 -29.71 -10.96
C LYS A 181 -6.04 -29.99 -9.94
N HIS A 182 -4.77 -29.97 -10.36
CA HIS A 182 -3.60 -30.27 -9.54
C HIS A 182 -2.75 -29.04 -9.20
N GLY A 183 -2.98 -27.91 -9.86
CA GLY A 183 -2.27 -26.68 -9.52
C GLY A 183 -2.27 -25.63 -10.61
N VAL A 184 -1.33 -24.70 -10.47
CA VAL A 184 -1.10 -23.57 -11.37
C VAL A 184 0.36 -23.59 -11.81
N ILE A 185 0.59 -23.37 -13.10
CA ILE A 185 1.92 -23.09 -13.66
C ILE A 185 1.90 -21.72 -14.34
N VAL A 186 3.01 -21.01 -14.33
CA VAL A 186 3.14 -19.69 -14.95
C VAL A 186 4.19 -19.76 -16.04
N ALA A 187 3.84 -19.32 -17.25
CA ALA A 187 4.78 -19.28 -18.35
C ALA A 187 5.87 -18.22 -18.09
N PRO A 188 7.17 -18.51 -18.24
CA PRO A 188 8.23 -17.52 -18.03
C PRO A 188 8.06 -16.24 -18.86
N GLY A 189 7.50 -16.36 -20.07
CA GLY A 189 7.22 -15.23 -20.96
C GLY A 189 6.17 -14.24 -20.45
N SER A 190 5.26 -14.64 -19.54
CA SER A 190 4.23 -13.72 -19.03
C SER A 190 4.78 -12.74 -17.99
N LEU A 191 5.87 -13.08 -17.29
CA LEU A 191 6.59 -12.17 -16.40
C LEU A 191 7.24 -11.02 -17.19
N LEU A 192 7.67 -11.29 -18.42
CA LEU A 192 8.26 -10.31 -19.35
C LEU A 192 7.22 -9.41 -20.02
N SER A 193 5.96 -9.83 -20.13
CA SER A 193 4.91 -9.04 -20.78
C SER A 193 4.17 -8.06 -19.85
N ARG A 194 4.37 -8.17 -18.52
CA ARG A 194 3.77 -7.28 -17.50
C ARG A 194 4.62 -6.04 -17.21
N SER A 195 5.80 -5.89 -17.83
CA SER A 195 6.65 -4.70 -17.73
C SER A 195 6.32 -3.66 -18.82
N SER A 196 6.22 -2.39 -18.43
CA SER A 196 5.92 -1.21 -19.26
C SER A 196 7.07 -0.74 -20.17
N THR A 197 7.96 -1.64 -20.60
CA THR A 197 9.08 -1.33 -21.51
C THR A 197 8.70 -1.47 -22.99
N PRO A 198 9.23 -0.61 -23.90
CA PRO A 198 8.91 -0.67 -25.32
C PRO A 198 9.36 -2.00 -25.93
N LYS A 199 8.49 -2.60 -26.74
CA LYS A 199 8.61 -3.96 -27.27
C LYS A 199 9.60 -4.00 -28.45
N SER A 200 10.63 -4.84 -28.35
CA SER A 200 11.37 -5.38 -29.50
C SER A 200 10.70 -6.66 -29.99
N SER A 201 10.54 -6.83 -31.30
CA SER A 201 9.35 -7.47 -31.90
C SER A 201 9.52 -8.86 -32.52
N SER A 202 10.55 -9.66 -32.20
CA SER A 202 10.68 -11.00 -32.79
C SER A 202 10.58 -12.17 -31.80
N ASP A 203 11.35 -12.18 -30.72
CA ASP A 203 11.43 -13.38 -29.85
C ASP A 203 10.41 -13.38 -28.70
N ILE A 204 10.07 -12.19 -28.17
CA ILE A 204 9.06 -12.02 -27.13
C ILE A 204 7.67 -12.41 -27.65
N ASP A 205 7.40 -12.18 -28.93
CA ASP A 205 6.10 -12.47 -29.56
C ASP A 205 5.81 -13.98 -29.63
N ILE A 206 6.84 -14.83 -29.74
CA ILE A 206 6.69 -16.30 -29.75
C ILE A 206 6.34 -16.82 -28.35
N PHE A 207 7.03 -16.32 -27.31
CA PHE A 207 6.73 -16.68 -25.92
C PHE A 207 5.39 -16.13 -25.44
N VAL A 208 4.98 -14.95 -25.91
CA VAL A 208 3.66 -14.36 -25.57
C VAL A 208 2.53 -15.04 -26.34
N LYS A 209 2.69 -15.40 -27.62
CA LYS A 209 1.66 -16.12 -28.39
C LYS A 209 1.38 -17.54 -27.88
N SER A 210 2.33 -18.14 -27.17
CA SER A 210 2.16 -19.49 -26.60
C SER A 210 1.38 -19.50 -25.28
N ILE A 211 1.19 -18.36 -24.60
CA ILE A 211 0.43 -18.31 -23.34
C ILE A 211 -1.05 -18.60 -23.54
N ASN A 212 -1.61 -18.37 -24.74
CA ASN A 212 -3.02 -18.60 -25.05
C ASN A 212 -3.36 -20.07 -25.36
N LYS A 213 -2.38 -20.98 -25.31
CA LYS A 213 -2.57 -22.40 -25.64
C LYS A 213 -2.46 -23.28 -24.40
N PRO A 214 -3.19 -24.40 -24.32
CA PRO A 214 -2.96 -25.39 -23.28
C PRO A 214 -1.52 -25.91 -23.31
N VAL A 215 -0.96 -26.15 -22.13
CA VAL A 215 0.40 -26.67 -21.95
C VAL A 215 0.31 -28.09 -21.40
N ASP A 216 1.01 -29.02 -22.06
CA ASP A 216 1.18 -30.39 -21.58
C ASP A 216 2.56 -30.51 -20.92
N THR A 217 2.56 -30.83 -19.63
CA THR A 217 3.77 -30.87 -18.77
C THR A 217 4.40 -32.27 -18.68
N ARG A 218 4.01 -33.20 -19.55
CA ARG A 218 4.57 -34.56 -19.57
C ARG A 218 6.11 -34.53 -19.63
N ARG A 219 6.75 -35.32 -18.75
CA ARG A 219 8.22 -35.38 -18.64
C ARG A 219 8.91 -36.17 -19.74
N SER A 220 8.16 -36.95 -20.53
CA SER A 220 8.70 -37.80 -21.60
C SER A 220 7.90 -37.63 -22.88
N LEU A 221 8.60 -37.53 -24.02
CA LEU A 221 8.01 -37.51 -25.36
C LEU A 221 7.23 -38.79 -25.69
N PHE A 222 7.51 -39.89 -24.97
CA PHE A 222 6.82 -41.18 -25.08
C PHE A 222 5.85 -41.45 -23.92
N GLY A 223 5.68 -40.50 -23.00
CA GLY A 223 4.70 -40.60 -21.93
C GLY A 223 3.28 -40.69 -22.49
N LYS A 224 2.46 -41.60 -21.96
CA LYS A 224 1.03 -41.67 -22.30
C LYS A 224 0.35 -40.35 -21.90
N PHE A 225 -0.49 -39.83 -22.77
CA PHE A 225 -1.28 -38.64 -22.49
C PHE A 225 -2.12 -38.86 -21.21
N ASN A 226 -2.02 -37.91 -20.28
CA ASN A 226 -2.87 -37.87 -19.11
C ASN A 226 -3.49 -36.48 -18.99
N LYS A 227 -4.81 -36.43 -18.84
CA LYS A 227 -5.55 -35.18 -18.68
C LYS A 227 -5.09 -34.39 -17.44
N SER A 228 -4.51 -35.07 -16.45
CA SER A 228 -3.90 -34.43 -15.27
C SER A 228 -2.72 -33.51 -15.57
N ASP A 229 -2.06 -33.71 -16.71
CA ASP A 229 -0.78 -33.06 -17.02
C ASP A 229 -0.97 -31.87 -17.98
N VAL A 230 -2.22 -31.67 -18.42
CA VAL A 230 -2.63 -30.55 -19.28
C VAL A 230 -3.12 -29.40 -18.40
N TYR A 231 -2.54 -28.23 -18.61
CA TYR A 231 -2.91 -26.98 -17.96
C TYR A 231 -3.51 -26.02 -19.00
N PHE A 232 -4.58 -25.33 -18.64
CA PHE A 232 -5.31 -24.41 -19.52
C PHE A 232 -5.06 -22.97 -19.12
N PRO A 233 -4.85 -22.05 -20.07
CA PRO A 233 -4.60 -20.66 -19.73
C PRO A 233 -5.85 -20.03 -19.11
N ILE A 234 -5.66 -19.32 -18.01
CA ILE A 234 -6.72 -18.62 -17.28
C ILE A 234 -6.44 -17.13 -17.30
N TYR A 235 -7.48 -16.35 -17.51
CA TYR A 235 -7.45 -14.89 -17.49
C TYR A 235 -8.45 -14.34 -16.48
N ASN A 236 -8.31 -13.06 -16.16
CA ASN A 236 -9.32 -12.32 -15.39
C ASN A 236 -10.74 -12.50 -15.97
N ALA A 237 -10.88 -12.51 -17.29
CA ALA A 237 -12.16 -12.74 -17.97
C ALA A 237 -12.80 -14.10 -17.63
N ASP A 238 -12.00 -15.16 -17.44
CA ASP A 238 -12.51 -16.47 -17.01
C ASP A 238 -13.05 -16.40 -15.59
N TYR A 239 -12.34 -15.70 -14.70
CA TYR A 239 -12.80 -15.50 -13.33
C TYR A 239 -14.05 -14.62 -13.26
N SER A 240 -14.14 -13.54 -14.06
CA SER A 240 -15.34 -12.71 -14.14
C SER A 240 -16.55 -13.50 -14.60
N ARG A 241 -16.42 -14.32 -15.67
CA ARG A 241 -17.47 -15.25 -16.10
C ARG A 241 -17.86 -16.25 -15.00
N TRP A 242 -16.87 -16.78 -14.28
CA TRP A 242 -17.12 -17.67 -13.15
C TRP A 242 -17.89 -16.96 -12.03
N ARG A 243 -17.49 -15.73 -11.68
CA ARG A 243 -18.14 -14.91 -10.64
C ARG A 243 -19.59 -14.62 -10.98
N GLU A 244 -19.86 -14.21 -12.21
CA GLU A 244 -21.22 -13.96 -12.72
C GLU A 244 -22.09 -15.20 -12.61
N LYS A 245 -21.58 -16.36 -13.03
CA LYS A 245 -22.30 -17.63 -13.01
C LYS A 245 -22.60 -18.13 -11.60
N HIS A 246 -21.65 -17.95 -10.68
CA HIS A 246 -21.73 -18.54 -9.33
C HIS A 246 -22.20 -17.55 -8.27
N HIS A 247 -22.40 -16.27 -8.62
CA HIS A 247 -22.71 -15.16 -7.70
C HIS A 247 -21.78 -15.10 -6.48
N ARG A 248 -20.54 -15.52 -6.70
CA ARG A 248 -19.50 -15.65 -5.68
C ARG A 248 -18.21 -15.12 -6.24
N GLY A 249 -17.30 -14.76 -5.34
CA GLY A 249 -16.00 -14.26 -5.74
C GLY A 249 -15.93 -12.74 -5.66
N ARG A 250 -14.99 -12.18 -4.91
CA ARG A 250 -14.89 -10.75 -4.69
C ARG A 250 -13.52 -10.19 -5.03
N ASP A 251 -13.50 -8.96 -5.50
CA ASP A 251 -12.34 -8.09 -5.40
C ASP A 251 -12.25 -7.56 -3.97
N LEU A 252 -11.05 -7.25 -3.50
CA LEU A 252 -10.86 -6.76 -2.14
C LEU A 252 -9.60 -5.91 -2.01
N MET A 253 -9.57 -5.09 -0.97
CA MET A 253 -8.40 -4.35 -0.56
C MET A 253 -7.63 -5.17 0.46
N VAL A 254 -6.40 -5.58 0.12
CA VAL A 254 -5.52 -6.28 1.05
C VAL A 254 -4.70 -5.24 1.80
N TYR A 255 -4.66 -5.35 3.13
CA TYR A 255 -3.74 -4.64 3.98
C TYR A 255 -3.02 -5.63 4.89
N SER A 256 -1.74 -5.40 5.17
CA SER A 256 -1.15 -5.96 6.38
C SER A 256 -1.52 -5.11 7.59
N LYS A 257 -1.46 -5.69 8.79
CA LYS A 257 -1.49 -4.90 10.03
C LYS A 257 -0.33 -3.88 10.02
N PRO A 258 -0.58 -2.60 10.35
CA PRO A 258 0.47 -1.60 10.48
C PRO A 258 1.47 -1.96 11.58
N VAL A 259 2.76 -1.98 11.22
CA VAL A 259 3.87 -2.19 12.15
C VAL A 259 4.39 -0.84 12.61
N TYR A 260 4.41 -0.61 13.93
CA TYR A 260 4.90 0.62 14.52
C TYR A 260 6.42 0.60 14.67
N LEU A 261 7.11 1.58 14.09
CA LEU A 261 8.56 1.61 13.99
C LEU A 261 9.11 2.94 14.52
N LYS A 262 10.12 2.87 15.38
CA LYS A 262 10.87 4.04 15.82
C LYS A 262 11.90 4.42 14.75
N LEU A 263 11.96 5.71 14.41
CA LEU A 263 12.97 6.22 13.50
C LEU A 263 14.29 6.44 14.25
N GLU A 264 15.40 6.04 13.64
CA GLU A 264 16.75 6.36 14.14
C GLU A 264 16.98 7.87 14.12
N LYS A 265 16.57 8.53 13.02
CA LYS A 265 16.58 9.98 12.86
C LYS A 265 15.15 10.49 12.73
N PRO A 266 14.61 11.26 13.70
CA PRO A 266 13.30 11.87 13.55
C PRO A 266 13.20 12.74 12.29
N ILE A 267 12.04 12.75 11.65
CA ILE A 267 11.75 13.71 10.57
C ILE A 267 11.35 15.03 11.24
N GLU A 268 12.17 16.06 11.07
CA GLU A 268 11.97 17.36 11.69
C GLU A 268 11.68 18.44 10.63
N PHE A 269 10.64 19.24 10.87
CA PHE A 269 10.36 20.42 10.05
C PHE A 269 9.67 21.53 10.85
N LYS A 270 9.97 22.77 10.46
CA LYS A 270 9.28 23.96 10.98
C LYS A 270 7.87 24.02 10.41
N LEU A 271 6.88 24.10 11.28
CA LEU A 271 5.48 24.33 10.94
C LEU A 271 5.14 25.82 10.89
N GLY A 272 5.89 26.64 11.62
CA GLY A 272 5.74 28.09 11.71
C GLY A 272 4.77 28.52 12.80
N GLU A 273 4.43 29.81 12.78
CA GLU A 273 3.51 30.44 13.73
C GLU A 273 2.06 30.00 13.49
N ILE A 274 1.40 29.58 14.55
CA ILE A 274 -0.04 29.31 14.60
C ILE A 274 -0.63 30.15 15.74
N CYS A 275 -1.59 31.01 15.41
CA CYS A 275 -2.24 31.92 16.37
C CYS A 275 -3.73 31.66 16.48
N ARG A 276 -4.28 31.91 17.67
CA ARG A 276 -5.73 31.96 17.93
C ARG A 276 -6.06 33.21 18.73
N LEU A 277 -7.30 33.68 18.63
CA LEU A 277 -7.79 34.75 19.50
C LEU A 277 -7.75 34.32 20.96
N GLU A 278 -7.27 35.20 21.82
CA GLU A 278 -7.30 35.02 23.27
C GLU A 278 -8.76 35.00 23.76
N SER A 279 -9.07 34.11 24.70
CA SER A 279 -10.38 34.09 25.35
C SER A 279 -10.51 35.23 26.33
N SER A 280 -11.60 36.01 26.24
CA SER A 280 -11.88 37.10 27.18
C SER A 280 -12.10 36.65 28.62
N ASP A 281 -12.29 35.35 28.87
CA ASP A 281 -12.62 34.78 30.19
C ASP A 281 -11.41 34.56 31.12
N THR A 282 -10.18 34.85 30.68
CA THR A 282 -8.97 34.72 31.51
C THR A 282 -8.55 36.03 32.21
N LEU A 283 -9.36 37.09 32.09
CA LEU A 283 -9.14 38.39 32.72
C LEU A 283 -10.14 38.70 33.86
N ALA A 284 -10.90 37.70 34.33
CA ALA A 284 -11.82 37.81 35.48
C ALA A 284 -11.25 37.10 36.71
#